data_AF-A0A969CME0-F1
#
_entry.id   AF-A0A969CME0-F1
#
_cell.length_a   1.000
_cell.length_b   1.000
_cell.length_c   1.000
_cell.angle_alpha   90.00
_cell.angle_beta   90.00
_cell.angle_gamma   90.00
#
_symmetry.space_group_name_H-M   'P 1'
#
loop_
_entity.id
_entity.type
_entity.pdbx_description
1 polymer ?
#
loop_
_entity_poly.entity_id
_entity_poly.type
_entity_poly.pdbx_seq_one_letter_code
_entity_poly.pdbx_strand_id
1 'polypeptide(L)' 'MATGKGQKRVRNMPVFYDELKKVHQLMFTPTAWQKLQDMAKQQDTSVSELIEAWARTFDGS' A
#
# COMPACT_ATOMS: atom_id res chain seq x y z
N MET A 1 -13.37 -12.79 -9.48
CA MET A 1 -12.38 -11.98 -8.73
C MET A 1 -12.56 -12.30 -7.26
N ALA A 2 -11.62 -13.05 -6.66
CA ALA A 2 -11.75 -13.52 -5.28
C ALA A 2 -11.48 -12.35 -4.32
N THR A 3 -12.54 -11.66 -3.92
CA THR A 3 -12.48 -10.71 -2.81
C THR A 3 -12.15 -11.51 -1.56
N GLY A 4 -10.97 -11.29 -0.96
CA GLY A 4 -10.51 -11.90 0.28
C GLY A 4 -11.33 -11.52 1.52
N LYS A 5 -12.66 -11.60 1.44
CA LYS A 5 -13.58 -11.49 2.57
C LYS A 5 -13.64 -12.86 3.24
N GLY A 6 -12.73 -13.10 4.20
CA GLY A 6 -12.78 -14.30 5.05
C GLY A 6 -11.44 -14.89 5.50
N GLN A 7 -10.30 -14.46 4.95
CA GLN A 7 -9.01 -14.97 5.41
C GLN A 7 -8.51 -14.19 6.63
N LYS A 8 -8.31 -14.92 7.74
CA LYS A 8 -7.72 -14.41 8.98
C LYS A 8 -6.34 -13.84 8.64
N ARG A 9 -6.20 -12.51 8.77
CA ARG A 9 -4.95 -11.79 8.49
C ARG A 9 -3.84 -12.35 9.37
N VAL A 10 -2.91 -13.09 8.78
CA VAL A 10 -1.70 -13.53 9.50
C VAL A 10 -0.67 -12.41 9.37
N ARG A 11 -0.15 -11.95 10.51
CA ARG A 11 0.87 -10.89 10.57
C ARG A 11 2.09 -11.34 9.75
N ASN A 12 2.57 -10.49 8.84
CA ASN A 12 3.70 -10.74 7.92
C ASN A 12 3.46 -11.73 6.76
N MET A 13 2.22 -12.01 6.35
CA MET A 13 1.99 -12.65 5.05
C MET A 13 1.38 -11.66 4.05
N PRO A 14 1.97 -11.50 2.85
CA PRO A 14 1.43 -10.64 1.83
C PRO A 14 0.15 -11.28 1.26
N VAL A 15 -0.93 -10.50 1.21
CA VAL A 15 -2.27 -10.97 0.83
C VAL A 15 -2.49 -10.91 -0.69
N PHE A 16 -1.71 -10.07 -1.37
CA PHE A 16 -1.90 -9.76 -2.79
C PHE A 16 -0.66 -10.02 -3.67
N TYR A 17 0.53 -10.24 -3.09
CA TYR A 17 1.79 -10.29 -3.83
C TYR A 17 2.78 -11.31 -3.25
N ASP A 18 3.67 -11.85 -4.09
CA ASP A 18 4.60 -12.93 -3.70
C ASP A 18 5.74 -12.50 -2.77
N GLU A 19 6.00 -11.19 -2.63
CA GLU A 19 7.12 -10.67 -1.83
C GLU A 19 6.70 -10.16 -0.45
N LEU A 20 7.51 -10.49 0.55
CA LEU A 20 7.38 -9.97 1.91
C LEU A 20 7.74 -8.49 1.96
N LYS A 21 6.80 -7.66 2.44
CA LYS A 21 7.06 -6.23 2.68
C LYS A 21 8.23 -6.07 3.65
N LYS A 22 9.24 -5.29 3.25
CA LYS A 22 10.32 -4.84 4.14
C LYS A 22 10.04 -3.42 4.62
N VAL A 23 10.50 -3.10 5.84
CA VAL A 23 10.34 -1.75 6.38
C VAL A 23 11.33 -0.83 5.67
N HIS A 24 10.80 0.15 4.93
CA HIS A 24 11.57 1.24 4.35
C HIS A 24 11.18 2.53 5.07
N GLN A 25 12.17 3.28 5.57
CA GLN A 25 11.94 4.59 6.15
C GLN A 25 11.91 5.64 5.06
N LEU A 26 10.78 6.32 4.90
CA LEU A 26 10.59 7.44 3.99
C LEU A 26 10.30 8.70 4.80
N MET A 27 10.93 9.80 4.42
CA MET A 27 10.66 11.12 5.01
C MET A 27 9.75 11.90 4.07
N PHE A 28 8.63 12.40 4.60
CA PHE A 28 7.68 13.24 3.88
C PHE A 28 7.57 14.59 4.56
N THR A 29 7.29 15.64 3.79
CA THR A 29 6.83 16.90 4.37
C THR A 29 5.44 16.71 4.99
N PRO A 30 5.05 17.50 6.01
CA PRO A 30 3.73 17.36 6.64
C PRO A 30 2.57 17.46 5.64
N THR A 31 2.71 18.36 4.66
CA THR A 31 1.71 18.57 3.60
C THR A 31 1.63 17.38 2.64
N ALA A 32 2.76 16.77 2.27
CA ALA A 32 2.78 15.58 1.43
C ALA A 32 2.19 14.36 2.16
N TRP A 33 2.52 14.21 3.45
CA TRP A 33 1.99 13.11 4.28
C TRP A 33 0.47 13.20 4.43
N GLN A 34 -0.07 14.39 4.69
CA GLN A 34 -1.52 14.58 4.77
C GLN A 34 -2.22 14.19 3.46
N LYS A 35 -1.68 14.63 2.32
CA LYS A 35 -2.22 14.25 1.00
C LYS A 35 -2.19 12.74 0.77
N LEU A 36 -1.10 12.07 1.13
CA LEU A 36 -1.00 10.61 1.03
C LEU A 36 -2.05 9.91 1.89
N GLN A 37 -2.30 10.39 3.11
CA GLN A 37 -3.35 9.86 3.98
C GLN A 37 -4.74 10.05 3.38
N ASP A 38 -5.03 11.22 2.83
CA ASP A 38 -6.34 11.53 2.25
C ASP A 38 -6.60 10.70 0.99
N MET A 39 -5.61 10.52 0.12
CA MET A 39 -5.70 9.63 -1.04
C MET A 39 -5.89 8.16 -0.63
N ALA A 40 -5.17 7.71 0.40
CA ALA A 40 -5.32 6.34 0.90
C ALA A 40 -6.73 6.10 1.46
N LYS A 41 -7.29 7.06 2.20
CA LYS A 41 -8.68 7.01 2.69
C LYS A 41 -9.70 6.97 1.54
N GLN A 42 -9.51 7.77 0.50
CA GLN A 42 -10.40 7.77 -0.67
C GLN A 42 -10.43 6.43 -1.39
N GLN A 43 -9.32 5.69 -1.38
CA GLN A 43 -9.19 4.39 -2.04
C GLN A 43 -9.42 3.19 -1.09
N ASP A 44 -9.90 3.44 0.14
CA ASP A 44 -10.07 2.44 1.20
C ASP A 44 -8.83 1.54 1.39
N THR A 45 -7.64 2.14 1.27
CA THR A 45 -6.35 1.44 1.30
C THR A 45 -5.39 2.07 2.29
N SER A 46 -4.25 1.42 2.52
CA SER A 46 -3.18 1.97 3.36
C SER A 46 -2.23 2.84 2.54
N VAL A 47 -1.57 3.82 3.17
CA VAL A 47 -0.56 4.65 2.49
C VAL A 47 0.56 3.81 1.88
N SER A 48 0.96 2.71 2.52
CA SER A 48 1.98 1.79 1.98
C SER A 48 1.51 1.06 0.72
N GLU A 49 0.25 0.61 0.67
CA GLU A 49 -0.35 0.02 -0.53
C GLU A 49 -0.51 1.04 -1.65
N LEU A 50 -0.90 2.27 -1.33
CA LEU A 50 -0.99 3.37 -2.29
C LEU A 50 0.38 3.63 -2.96
N ILE A 51 1.45 3.67 -2.17
CA ILE A 51 2.82 3.89 -2.68
C ILE A 51 3.28 2.71 -3.52
N GLU A 52 3.02 1.46 -3.09
CA GLU A 52 3.35 0.28 -3.89
C GLU A 52 2.58 0.24 -5.22
N ALA A 53 1.28 0.56 -5.20
CA ALA A 53 0.49 0.65 -6.42
C ALA A 53 1.04 1.72 -7.37
N TRP A 54 1.37 2.90 -6.84
CA TRP A 54 1.99 3.98 -7.62
C TRP A 54 3.35 3.56 -8.21
N ALA A 55 4.22 2.95 -7.40
CA ALA A 55 5.52 2.45 -7.87
C ALA A 55 5.37 1.40 -8.98
N ARG A 56 4.37 0.52 -8.90
CA ARG A 56 4.08 -0.48 -9.94
C ARG A 56 3.46 0.11 -11.20
N THR A 57 2.72 1.21 -11.10
CA THR A 57 2.27 1.95 -12.31
C THR A 57 3.44 2.61 -13.05
N PHE A 58 4.58 2.78 -12.39
CA PHE A 58 5.81 3.31 -12.98
C PHE A 58 6.66 2.28 -13.72
N ASP A 59 6.28 1.00 -13.70
CA ASP A 59 7.00 -0.08 -14.38
C ASP A 59 6.77 0.00 -15.91
N GLY A 60 7.54 0.88 -16.56
CA GLY A 60 7.85 0.83 -17.99
C GLY A 60 6.88 1.50 -18.96
N SER A 61 7.12 2.79 -19.27
CA SER A 61 7.01 3.33 -20.63
C SER A 61 8.38 3.78 -21.10
#